data_AF-N6V9U7-F1
#
_entry.id   AF-N6V9U7-F1
#
_cell.length_a   1.000
_cell.length_b   1.000
_cell.length_c   1.000
_cell.angle_alpha   90.00
_cell.angle_beta   90.00
_cell.angle_gamma   90.00
#
_symmetry.space_group_name_H-M   'P 1'
#
loop_
_entity.id
_entity.type
_entity.pdbx_description
1 polymer ?
#
loop_
_entity_poly.entity_id
_entity_poly.type
_entity_poly.pdbx_seq_one_letter_code
_entity_poly.pdbx_strand_id
1 'polypeptide(L)' 'MFLQIHFAMARQDRIENGEYRWQTLGLVNGFLLLLVAHTIYDDKDGREVIHIISARRASLKERKRYEEESSL' A
#
# COMPACT_ATOMS: atom_id res chain seq x y z
N MET A 1 -2.59 13.82 8.22
CA MET A 1 -1.28 13.31 8.66
C MET A 1 -1.15 11.91 8.10
N PHE A 2 -0.78 11.87 6.82
CA PHE A 2 -0.83 10.68 5.98
C PHE A 2 0.32 9.77 6.38
N LEU A 3 0.03 8.48 6.49
CA LEU A 3 1.01 7.43 6.78
C LEU A 3 2.20 7.62 5.84
N GLN A 4 3.30 8.19 6.33
CA GLN A 4 4.49 8.48 5.53
C GLN A 4 5.22 7.15 5.37
N ILE A 5 4.66 6.29 4.50
CA ILE A 5 5.28 5.04 4.07
C ILE A 5 6.48 5.45 3.22
N HIS A 6 7.67 5.39 3.80
CA HIS A 6 8.89 5.65 3.07
C HIS A 6 9.26 4.36 2.34
N PHE A 7 9.54 4.46 1.04
CA PHE A 7 9.74 3.33 0.12
C PHE A 7 8.48 2.46 0.04
N ALA A 8 7.61 2.81 -0.90
CA ALA A 8 6.33 2.17 -1.11
C ALA A 8 6.29 1.51 -2.49
N MET A 9 6.01 0.21 -2.53
CA MET A 9 5.75 -0.52 -3.76
C MET A 9 4.27 -0.82 -3.84
N ALA A 10 3.57 -0.04 -4.68
CA ALA A 10 2.16 -0.21 -4.93
C ALA A 10 1.96 -1.12 -6.14
N ARG A 11 1.11 -2.14 -5.98
CA ARG A 11 0.70 -3.01 -7.06
C ARG A 11 -0.82 -3.08 -7.10
N GLN A 12 -1.37 -2.98 -8.31
CA GLN A 12 -2.77 -3.31 -8.52
C GLN A 12 -2.97 -4.81 -8.20
N ASP A 13 -3.86 -5.10 -7.25
CA ASP A 13 -4.11 -6.47 -6.75
C ASP A 13 -5.25 -7.13 -7.53
N ARG A 14 -6.44 -6.51 -7.49
CA ARG A 14 -7.63 -7.00 -8.18
C ARG A 14 -8.66 -5.89 -8.41
N ILE A 15 -9.69 -6.21 -9.20
CA ILE A 15 -10.88 -5.38 -9.37
C ILE A 15 -12.02 -6.09 -8.67
N GLU A 16 -12.76 -5.38 -7.82
CA GLU A 16 -13.87 -5.92 -7.06
C GLU A 16 -15.04 -4.93 -7.12
N ASN A 17 -16.19 -5.35 -7.63
CA ASN A 17 -17.37 -4.48 -7.84
C ASN A 17 -17.10 -3.22 -8.67
N GLY A 18 -16.15 -3.29 -9.61
CA GLY A 18 -15.74 -2.13 -10.42
C GLY A 18 -14.72 -1.21 -9.74
N GLU A 19 -14.33 -1.49 -8.50
CA GLU A 19 -13.31 -0.72 -7.79
C GLU A 19 -11.94 -1.39 -7.92
N TYR A 20 -10.92 -0.61 -8.25
CA TYR A 20 -9.53 -1.06 -8.23
C TYR A 20 -9.04 -1.15 -6.79
N ARG A 21 -8.63 -2.35 -6.39
CA ARG A 21 -7.97 -2.59 -5.10
C ARG A 21 -6.47 -2.68 -5.31
N TRP A 22 -5.75 -1.93 -4.49
CA TRP A 22 -4.31 -1.79 -4.50
C TRP A 22 -3.73 -2.42 -3.24
N GLN A 23 -2.55 -3.00 -3.37
CA GLN A 23 -1.73 -3.42 -2.26
C GLN A 23 -0.41 -2.66 -2.29
N THR A 24 -0.09 -1.99 -1.18
CA THR A 24 1.17 -1.29 -1.01
C THR A 24 2.00 -1.96 0.07
N LEU A 25 3.23 -2.35 -0.27
CA LEU A 25 4.25 -2.69 0.72
C LEU A 25 5.05 -1.44 1.04
N GLY A 26 5.30 -1.18 2.33
CA GLY A 26 6.33 -0.21 2.68
C GLY A 26 6.61 -0.04 4.16
N LEU A 27 7.69 0.68 4.43
CA LEU A 27 8.33 0.76 5.73
C LEU A 27 7.81 1.95 6.52
N VAL A 28 7.28 1.67 7.72
CA VAL A 28 6.82 2.69 8.67
C VAL A 28 7.88 2.86 9.75
N ASN A 29 8.25 4.12 9.99
CA ASN A 29 9.26 4.55 10.96
C ASN A 29 10.63 3.84 10.82
N GLY A 30 10.94 3.29 9.65
CA GLY A 30 12.23 2.64 9.38
C GLY A 30 12.36 1.19 9.89
N PHE A 31 11.33 0.60 10.51
CA PHE A 31 11.44 -0.75 11.09
C PHE A 31 10.24 -1.67 10.81
N LEU A 32 9.02 -1.14 10.65
CA LEU A 32 7.83 -1.94 10.48
C LEU A 32 7.41 -1.97 9.01
N LEU A 33 7.62 -3.11 8.35
CA LEU A 33 7.13 -3.33 6.98
C LEU A 33 5.66 -3.75 7.03
N LEU A 34 4.78 -2.97 6.41
CA LEU A 34 3.35 -3.23 6.30
C LEU A 34 2.95 -3.55 4.87
N LEU A 35 1.98 -4.44 4.71
CA LEU A 35 1.14 -4.53 3.52
C LEU A 35 -0.17 -3.79 3.82
N VAL A 36 -0.51 -2.82 2.98
CA VAL A 36 -1.74 -2.02 3.08
C VAL A 36 -2.61 -2.26 1.85
N ALA A 37 -3.80 -2.83 2.06
CA ALA A 37 -4.82 -2.92 1.02
C ALA A 37 -5.69 -1.66 1.06
N HIS A 38 -5.89 -1.02 -0.09
CA HIS A 38 -6.63 0.24 -0.17
C HIS A 38 -7.29 0.42 -1.54
N THR A 39 -8.23 1.36 -1.60
CA THR A 39 -8.74 1.94 -2.84
C THR A 39 -8.33 3.41 -2.94
N ILE A 40 -8.37 3.94 -4.15
CA ILE A 40 -8.10 5.34 -4.46
C ILE A 40 -9.28 5.86 -5.29
N TYR A 41 -9.86 6.99 -4.89
CA TYR A 41 -10.94 7.65 -5.62
C TYR A 41 -10.93 9.15 -5.33
N ASP A 42 -11.51 9.95 -6.24
CA ASP A 42 -11.71 11.38 -5.99
C ASP A 42 -13.03 11.61 -5.23
N ASP A 43 -12.98 12.42 -4.16
CA ASP A 43 -14.19 12.87 -3.49
C ASP A 43 -14.96 13.91 -4.30
N LYS A 44 -16.06 14.43 -3.72
CA LYS A 44 -16.93 15.40 -4.38
C LYS A 44 -16.23 16.74 -4.68
N ASP A 45 -15.15 17.05 -3.99
CA ASP A 45 -14.36 18.26 -4.17
C ASP A 45 -13.14 18.01 -5.08
N GLY A 46 -13.04 16.81 -5.68
CA GLY A 46 -11.91 16.41 -6.53
C GLY A 46 -10.63 16.12 -5.75
N ARG A 47 -10.73 15.82 -4.45
CA ARG A 47 -9.57 15.45 -3.64
C ARG A 47 -9.37 13.94 -3.72
N GLU A 48 -8.13 13.53 -3.98
CA GLU A 48 -7.76 12.13 -3.93
C GLU A 48 -7.93 11.59 -2.51
N VAL A 49 -8.75 10.56 -2.35
CA VAL A 49 -9.01 9.85 -1.11
C VAL A 49 -8.48 8.44 -1.22
N ILE A 50 -7.63 8.09 -0.25
CA ILE A 50 -7.13 6.73 -0.06
C ILE A 50 -7.93 6.07 1.07
N HIS A 51 -8.75 5.07 0.74
CA HIS A 51 -9.51 4.30 1.73
C HIS A 51 -8.74 3.03 2.10
N ILE A 52 -8.26 2.94 3.34
CA ILE A 52 -7.57 1.75 3.84
C ILE A 52 -8.61 0.67 4.18
N ILE A 53 -8.53 -0.45 3.47
CA ILE A 53 -9.34 -1.65 3.74
C ILE A 53 -8.66 -2.49 4.83
N SER A 54 -7.34 -2.65 4.75
CA SER A 54 -6.57 -3.38 5.76
C SER A 54 -5.12 -2.90 5.81
N ALA A 55 -4.53 -3.01 7.00
CA ALA A 55 -3.10 -2.86 7.19
C ALA A 55 -2.61 -3.99 8.08
N ARG A 56 -1.60 -4.73 7.63
CA ARG A 56 -1.01 -5.82 8.40
C ARG A 56 0.49 -5.85 8.25
N ARG A 57 1.17 -6.51 9.17
CA ARG A 57 2.60 -6.83 9.03
C ARG A 57 2.81 -7.61 7.74
N ALA A 58 3.85 -7.24 6.99
CA ALA A 58 4.27 -8.00 5.83
C ALA A 58 4.73 -9.41 6.26
N SER A 59 4.37 -10.39 5.45
CA SER A 59 4.86 -11.76 5.57
C SER A 59 6.34 -11.84 5.17
N LEU A 60 7.00 -12.96 5.48
CA LEU A 60 8.39 -13.18 5.09
C LEU A 60 8.59 -13.11 3.56
N LYS A 61 7.64 -13.65 2.79
CA LYS A 61 7.70 -13.62 1.33
C LYS A 61 7.58 -12.19 0.77
N GLU A 62 6.65 -11.41 1.32
CA GLU A 62 6.47 -10.00 0.95
C GLU A 62 7.67 -9.14 1.34
N ARG A 63 8.27 -9.41 2.50
CA ARG A 63 9.52 -8.78 2.93
C ARG A 63 10.67 -9.06 1.96
N LYS A 64 10.87 -10.33 1.60
CA LYS A 64 11.93 -10.71 0.65
C LYS A 64 11.77 -9.98 -0.68
N ARG A 65 10.55 -9.94 -1.22
CA ARG A 65 10.24 -9.19 -2.45
C ARG A 65 10.53 -7.69 -2.30
N TYR A 66 10.11 -7.09 -1.19
CA TYR A 66 10.39 -5.69 -0.90
C TYR A 66 11.90 -5.39 -0.87
N GLU A 67 12.69 -6.24 -0.23
CA GLU A 67 14.15 -6.08 -0.14
C GLU A 67 14.83 -6.29 -1.50
N GLU A 68 14.36 -7.24 -2.32
CA GLU A 68 14.84 -7.47 -3.69
C GLU A 68 14.57 -6.28 -4.62
N GLU A 69 13.35 -5.74 -4.58
CA GLU A 69 12.94 -4.63 -5.45
C GLU A 69 13.43 -3.26 -4.95
N SER A 70 13.69 -3.09 -3.64
CA SER A 70 14.23 -1.85 -3.06
C SER A 70 15.77 -1.76 -3.13
N SER A 71 16.47 -2.81 -3.57
CA SER A 71 17.94 -2.84 -3.71
C SER A 71 18.43 -2.40 -5.10
N LEU A 72 17.56 -1.80 -5.91
CA LEU A 72 17.88 -1.14 -7.19
C LEU A 72 17.95 0.39 -6.99
#